data_AF-A0A534PL29-F1
#
_entry.id   AF-A0A534PL29-F1
#
_cell.length_a   1.000
_cell.length_b   1.000
_cell.length_c   1.000
_cell.angle_alpha   90.00
_cell.angle_beta   90.00
_cell.angle_gamma   90.00
#
_symmetry.space_group_name_H-M   'P 1'
#
loop_
_entity.id
_entity.type
_entity.pdbx_description
1 polymer ?
#
loop_
_entity_poly.entity_id
_entity_poly.type
_entity_poly.pdbx_seq_one_letter_code
_entity_poly.pdbx_strand_id
1 'polypeptide(L)'
;MRKVGATHRSKVISLLNERLAFERAALQIYGGVLEKLRSFGGPYQSVQARLRLIREEERAHEEWLEEQLRALGGGPDGESDGLLRVKAESRRVEGAMMVEHDPAALFRLLLGLEVSDVGGWELLLELADRAQDDEAREAFRQRLEEEQEHFRFVSHLAAVSTGSRILDETVITLEDASA
;
A
#
# COMPACT_ATOMS: atom_id res chain seq x y z
N MET A 1 -20.30 -4.73 -3.79
CA MET A 1 -20.36 -4.09 -2.44
C MET A 1 -21.76 -4.06 -1.83
N ARG A 2 -22.79 -4.51 -2.55
CA ARG A 2 -24.20 -4.40 -2.11
C ARG A 2 -24.55 -5.24 -0.89
N LYS A 3 -24.07 -6.49 -0.81
CA LYS A 3 -24.40 -7.41 0.29
C LYS A 3 -23.49 -7.16 1.50
N VAL A 4 -22.19 -6.98 1.28
CA VAL A 4 -21.23 -6.62 2.34
C VAL A 4 -21.70 -5.35 3.05
N GLY A 5 -22.03 -4.30 2.28
CA GLY A 5 -22.52 -3.04 2.83
C GLY A 5 -23.84 -3.15 3.59
N ALA A 6 -24.64 -4.20 3.38
CA ALA A 6 -25.94 -4.39 4.03
C ALA A 6 -25.86 -5.16 5.35
N THR A 7 -24.88 -6.06 5.54
CA THR A 7 -24.80 -6.93 6.73
C THR A 7 -24.59 -6.14 8.02
N HIS A 8 -23.62 -5.20 8.03
CA HIS A 8 -23.33 -4.31 9.15
C HIS A 8 -22.77 -2.97 8.65
N ARG A 9 -23.60 -2.19 7.95
CA ARG A 9 -23.23 -0.97 7.22
C ARG A 9 -22.25 -0.06 7.95
N SER A 10 -22.51 0.29 9.22
CA SER A 10 -21.62 1.19 9.98
C SER A 10 -20.24 0.62 10.23
N LYS A 11 -20.12 -0.70 10.48
CA LYS A 11 -18.84 -1.38 10.67
C LYS A 11 -18.06 -1.47 9.36
N VAL A 12 -18.75 -1.72 8.25
CA VAL A 12 -18.15 -1.73 6.91
C VAL A 12 -17.63 -0.34 6.54
N ILE A 13 -18.42 0.71 6.80
CA ILE A 13 -17.98 2.09 6.58
C ILE A 13 -16.73 2.41 7.44
N SER A 14 -16.69 1.98 8.71
CA SER A 14 -15.49 2.15 9.54
C SER A 14 -14.27 1.48 8.91
N LEU A 15 -14.40 0.21 8.50
CA LEU A 15 -13.30 -0.55 7.92
C LEU A 15 -12.82 0.06 6.59
N LEU A 16 -13.72 0.53 5.73
CA LEU A 16 -13.33 1.21 4.50
C LEU A 16 -12.68 2.56 4.75
N ASN A 17 -13.08 3.29 5.81
CA ASN A 17 -12.40 4.50 6.22
C ASN A 17 -10.97 4.22 6.74
N GLU A 18 -10.78 3.10 7.46
CA GLU A 18 -9.46 2.61 7.86
C GLU A 18 -8.58 2.35 6.63
N ARG A 19 -9.11 1.63 5.64
CA ARG A 19 -8.40 1.33 4.38
C ARG A 19 -8.08 2.59 3.58
N LEU A 20 -9.03 3.52 3.45
CA LEU A 20 -8.83 4.80 2.78
C LEU A 20 -7.74 5.64 3.45
N ALA A 21 -7.68 5.64 4.78
CA ALA A 21 -6.63 6.34 5.51
C ALA A 21 -5.26 5.70 5.30
N PHE A 22 -5.20 4.37 5.13
CA PHE A 22 -3.97 3.69 4.76
C PHE A 22 -3.52 4.11 3.36
N GLU A 23 -4.36 4.06 2.33
CA GLU A 23 -3.93 4.42 0.95
C GLU A 23 -3.40 5.84 0.87
N ARG A 24 -4.07 6.77 1.57
CA ARG A 24 -3.63 8.15 1.66
C ARG A 24 -2.23 8.27 2.26
N ALA A 25 -1.95 7.50 3.30
CA ALA A 25 -0.62 7.46 3.91
C ALA A 25 0.40 6.80 2.97
N ALA A 26 0.07 5.67 2.34
CA ALA A 26 0.93 4.99 1.38
C ALA A 26 1.35 5.95 0.25
N LEU A 27 0.41 6.71 -0.31
CA LEU A 27 0.67 7.72 -1.34
C LEU A 27 1.62 8.85 -0.90
N GLN A 28 1.55 9.27 0.36
CA GLN A 28 2.50 10.24 0.93
C GLN A 28 3.88 9.61 1.12
N ILE A 29 3.94 8.39 1.64
CA ILE A 29 5.19 7.70 1.94
C ILE A 29 5.94 7.33 0.66
N TYR A 30 5.25 6.74 -0.33
CA TYR A 30 5.81 6.50 -1.67
C TYR A 30 6.32 7.80 -2.30
N GLY A 31 5.56 8.90 -2.17
CA GLY A 31 5.98 10.22 -2.64
C GLY A 31 7.27 10.71 -1.97
N GLY A 32 7.37 10.57 -0.65
CA GLY A 32 8.56 10.94 0.12
C GLY A 32 9.78 10.08 -0.21
N VAL A 33 9.61 8.76 -0.40
CA VAL A 33 10.69 7.87 -0.85
C VAL A 33 11.15 8.25 -2.25
N LEU A 34 10.23 8.48 -3.20
CA LEU A 34 10.55 8.93 -4.56
C LEU A 34 11.35 10.24 -4.56
N GLU A 35 10.98 11.20 -3.69
CA GLU A 35 11.73 12.46 -3.55
C GLU A 35 13.16 12.20 -3.08
N LYS A 36 13.35 11.35 -2.08
CA LYS A 36 14.68 11.01 -1.55
C LYS A 36 15.54 10.28 -2.56
N LEU A 37 14.94 9.46 -3.42
CA LEU A 37 15.64 8.75 -4.49
C LEU A 37 15.98 9.64 -5.69
N ARG A 38 15.44 10.86 -5.80
CA ARG A 38 15.60 11.73 -6.98
C ARG A 38 17.06 12.01 -7.34
N SER A 39 17.96 12.08 -6.36
CA SER A 39 19.40 12.31 -6.57
C SER A 39 20.19 11.05 -6.94
N PHE A 40 19.59 9.87 -6.85
CA PHE A 40 20.23 8.60 -7.13
C PHE A 40 20.08 8.24 -8.62
N GLY A 41 21.22 8.07 -9.30
CA GLY A 41 21.28 7.68 -10.72
C GLY A 41 21.43 6.16 -10.92
N GLY A 42 21.67 5.77 -12.18
CA GLY A 42 21.94 4.37 -12.54
C GLY A 42 20.74 3.47 -12.26
N PRO A 43 20.91 2.30 -11.61
CA PRO A 43 19.83 1.35 -11.34
C PRO A 43 18.62 1.94 -10.61
N TYR A 44 18.82 2.99 -9.80
CA TYR A 44 17.73 3.65 -9.10
C TYR A 44 16.73 4.35 -10.05
N GLN A 45 17.08 4.59 -11.31
CA GLN A 45 16.17 5.20 -12.28
C GLN A 45 14.99 4.27 -12.62
N SER A 46 15.25 2.99 -12.89
CA SER A 46 14.17 2.04 -13.16
C SER A 46 13.38 1.68 -11.89
N VAL A 47 14.05 1.66 -10.73
CA VAL A 47 13.35 1.55 -9.42
C VAL A 47 12.37 2.69 -9.25
N GLN A 48 12.80 3.94 -9.46
CA GLN A 48 11.91 5.11 -9.39
C GLN A 48 10.77 5.02 -10.40
N ALA A 49 11.00 4.50 -11.61
CA ALA A 49 9.95 4.31 -12.60
C ALA A 49 8.88 3.33 -12.09
N ARG A 50 9.27 2.17 -11.56
CA ARG A 50 8.32 1.18 -11.01
C ARG A 50 7.59 1.70 -9.77
N LEU A 51 8.29 2.38 -8.85
CA LEU A 51 7.67 2.99 -7.66
C LEU A 51 6.65 4.09 -8.03
N ARG A 52 6.82 4.79 -9.16
CA ARG A 52 5.82 5.74 -9.66
C ARG A 52 4.55 5.04 -10.15
N LEU A 53 4.70 3.92 -10.85
CA LEU A 53 3.57 3.10 -11.31
C LEU A 53 2.77 2.57 -10.11
N ILE A 54 3.45 2.00 -9.12
CA ILE A 54 2.81 1.55 -7.87
C ILE A 54 2.03 2.70 -7.24
N ARG A 55 2.64 3.89 -7.13
CA ARG A 55 1.95 5.06 -6.58
C ARG A 55 0.73 5.52 -7.41
N GLU A 56 0.70 5.26 -8.71
CA GLU A 56 -0.48 5.50 -9.56
C GLU A 56 -1.56 4.45 -9.33
N GLU A 57 -1.19 3.20 -9.12
CA GLU A 57 -2.10 2.11 -8.71
C GLU A 57 -2.72 2.42 -7.33
N GLU A 58 -1.93 2.84 -6.35
CA GLU A 58 -2.41 3.31 -5.03
C GLU A 58 -3.41 4.48 -5.12
N ARG A 59 -3.22 5.36 -6.11
CA ARG A 59 -4.17 6.47 -6.35
C ARG A 59 -5.52 5.91 -6.77
N ALA A 60 -5.53 4.92 -7.66
CA ALA A 60 -6.77 4.28 -8.10
C ALA A 60 -7.45 3.52 -6.96
N HIS A 61 -6.68 2.94 -6.03
CA HIS A 61 -7.21 2.32 -4.81
C HIS A 61 -7.91 3.33 -3.91
N GLU A 62 -7.26 4.47 -3.64
CA GLU A 62 -7.85 5.57 -2.87
C GLU A 62 -9.18 6.04 -3.49
N GLU A 63 -9.16 6.39 -4.78
CA GLU A 63 -10.33 6.91 -5.50
C GLU A 63 -11.50 5.91 -5.46
N TRP A 64 -11.21 4.63 -5.66
CA TRP A 64 -12.22 3.59 -5.59
C TRP A 64 -12.83 3.46 -4.18
N LEU A 65 -12.01 3.49 -3.13
CA LEU A 65 -12.50 3.43 -1.74
C LEU A 65 -13.40 4.61 -1.41
N GLU A 66 -13.06 5.82 -1.87
CA GLU A 66 -13.91 6.98 -1.72
C GLU A 66 -15.27 6.80 -2.42
N GLU A 67 -15.28 6.23 -3.63
CA GLU A 67 -16.52 5.93 -4.35
C GLU A 67 -17.38 4.92 -3.58
N GLN A 68 -16.78 3.86 -3.02
CA GLN A 68 -17.52 2.88 -2.24
C GLN A 68 -18.09 3.50 -0.96
N LEU A 69 -17.32 4.34 -0.27
CA LEU A 69 -17.78 5.05 0.92
C LEU A 69 -18.96 5.97 0.59
N ARG A 70 -18.87 6.75 -0.51
CA ARG A 70 -19.97 7.60 -1.00
C ARG A 70 -21.22 6.77 -1.32
N ALA A 71 -21.06 5.64 -2.03
CA ALA A 71 -22.16 4.75 -2.37
C ALA A 71 -22.84 4.13 -1.14
N LEU A 72 -22.08 3.86 -0.08
CA LEU A 72 -22.59 3.40 1.20
C LEU A 72 -23.12 4.55 2.08
N GLY A 73 -23.17 5.79 1.60
CA GLY A 73 -23.60 6.97 2.35
C GLY A 73 -22.74 7.27 3.58
N GLY A 74 -21.49 6.80 3.57
CA GLY A 74 -20.46 7.19 4.54
C GLY A 74 -19.72 8.44 4.07
N GLY A 75 -19.11 9.15 5.01
CA GLY A 75 -18.13 10.20 4.75
C GLY A 75 -16.73 9.78 5.23
N PRO A 76 -15.66 10.41 4.70
CA PRO A 76 -14.26 10.08 5.02
C PRO A 76 -13.83 10.40 6.48
N ASP A 77 -14.73 10.95 7.30
CA ASP A 77 -14.40 11.58 8.59
C ASP A 77 -15.02 10.87 9.80
N GLY A 78 -15.41 9.59 9.68
CA GLY A 78 -15.89 8.83 10.83
C GLY A 78 -14.75 8.52 11.82
N GLU A 79 -14.78 9.10 13.02
CA GLU A 79 -13.79 8.78 14.07
C GLU A 79 -14.09 7.39 14.68
N SER A 80 -13.34 6.38 14.24
CA SER A 80 -13.30 5.05 14.86
C SER A 80 -11.94 4.78 15.49
N ASP A 81 -11.90 3.92 16.51
CA ASP A 81 -10.65 3.48 17.14
C ASP A 81 -9.69 2.83 16.13
N GLY A 82 -10.24 2.11 15.14
CA GLY A 82 -9.48 1.55 14.04
C GLY A 82 -8.83 2.62 13.17
N LEU A 83 -9.59 3.65 12.79
CA LEU A 83 -9.08 4.77 11.97
C LEU A 83 -7.96 5.52 12.71
N LEU A 84 -8.13 5.76 14.01
CA LEU A 84 -7.11 6.41 14.84
C LEU A 84 -5.83 5.57 14.92
N ARG A 85 -5.96 4.25 15.00
CA ARG A 85 -4.83 3.31 15.00
C ARG A 85 -4.05 3.35 13.70
N VAL A 86 -4.73 3.21 12.55
CA VAL A 86 -4.10 3.28 11.22
C VAL A 86 -3.36 4.61 11.07
N LYS A 87 -4.03 5.74 11.36
CA LYS A 87 -3.39 7.06 11.32
C LYS A 87 -2.15 7.16 12.23
N ALA A 88 -2.18 6.54 13.42
CA ALA A 88 -1.05 6.55 14.33
C ALA A 88 0.12 5.70 13.82
N GLU A 89 -0.16 4.54 13.24
CA GLU A 89 0.83 3.65 12.62
C GLU A 89 1.46 4.32 11.40
N SER A 90 0.65 4.86 10.48
CA SER A 90 1.10 5.63 9.32
C SER A 90 2.01 6.79 9.71
N ARG A 91 1.63 7.58 10.73
CA ARG A 91 2.49 8.68 11.23
C ARG A 91 3.84 8.20 11.76
N ARG A 92 3.92 7.01 12.35
CA ARG A 92 5.22 6.46 12.80
C ARG A 92 6.10 6.12 11.60
N VAL A 93 5.52 5.52 10.56
CA VAL A 93 6.25 5.19 9.33
C VAL A 93 6.67 6.46 8.59
N GLU A 94 5.79 7.44 8.46
CA GLU A 94 6.12 8.77 7.91
C GLU A 94 7.27 9.43 8.70
N GLY A 95 7.21 9.41 10.04
CA GLY A 95 8.27 9.94 10.89
C GLY A 95 9.62 9.25 10.69
N ALA A 96 9.63 7.92 10.57
CA ALA A 96 10.83 7.14 10.26
C ALA A 96 11.36 7.47 8.85
N MET A 97 10.46 7.51 7.86
CA MET A 97 10.78 7.90 6.50
C MET A 97 11.43 9.30 6.47
N MET A 98 10.94 10.28 7.23
CA MET A 98 11.44 11.66 7.21
C MET A 98 12.92 11.79 7.61
N VAL A 99 13.40 10.99 8.55
CA VAL A 99 14.79 11.04 9.04
C VAL A 99 15.75 10.09 8.32
N GLU A 100 15.23 9.13 7.57
CA GLU A 100 16.04 8.12 6.86
C GLU A 100 16.50 8.62 5.48
N HIS A 101 17.75 8.36 5.11
CA HIS A 101 18.32 8.76 3.82
C HIS A 101 18.98 7.61 3.05
N ASP A 102 19.18 6.45 3.69
CA ASP A 102 19.66 5.23 3.03
C ASP A 102 18.53 4.58 2.22
N PRO A 103 18.66 4.42 0.89
CA PRO A 103 17.67 3.73 0.07
C PRO A 103 17.31 2.34 0.59
N ALA A 104 18.28 1.55 1.07
CA ALA A 104 18.00 0.21 1.54
C ALA A 104 17.10 0.20 2.78
N ALA A 105 17.28 1.18 3.68
CA ALA A 105 16.40 1.37 4.82
C ALA A 105 15.01 1.86 4.41
N LEU A 106 14.92 2.80 3.45
CA LEU A 106 13.64 3.25 2.89
C LEU A 106 12.85 2.10 2.25
N PHE A 107 13.51 1.19 1.53
CA PHE A 107 12.84 0.03 0.94
C PHE A 107 12.34 -0.98 1.98
N ARG A 108 13.04 -1.14 3.11
CA ARG A 108 12.52 -1.94 4.23
C ARG A 108 11.32 -1.28 4.91
N LEU A 109 11.24 0.04 4.94
CA LEU A 109 10.04 0.75 5.41
C LEU A 109 8.86 0.50 4.47
N LEU A 110 9.06 0.60 3.15
CA LEU A 110 8.04 0.24 2.17
C LEU A 110 7.60 -1.22 2.32
N LEU A 111 8.53 -2.15 2.52
CA LEU A 111 8.17 -3.56 2.74
C LEU A 111 7.21 -3.75 3.92
N GLY A 112 7.39 -3.00 5.01
CA GLY A 112 6.47 -3.05 6.15
C GLY A 112 5.07 -2.53 5.82
N LEU A 113 4.97 -1.52 4.94
CA LEU A 113 3.70 -1.03 4.42
C LEU A 113 3.03 -2.10 3.56
N GLU A 114 3.74 -2.64 2.57
CA GLU A 114 3.20 -3.64 1.63
C GLU A 114 2.65 -4.89 2.33
N VAL A 115 3.34 -5.37 3.38
CA VAL A 115 2.84 -6.51 4.18
C VAL A 115 1.51 -6.17 4.84
N SER A 116 1.39 -4.94 5.37
CA SER A 116 0.15 -4.47 6.00
C SER A 116 -0.95 -4.27 4.95
N ASP A 117 -0.56 -3.85 3.76
CA ASP A 117 -1.47 -3.55 2.66
C ASP A 117 -2.19 -4.80 2.16
N VAL A 118 -1.39 -5.81 1.77
CA VAL A 118 -1.87 -7.13 1.34
C VAL A 118 -2.84 -7.71 2.37
N GLY A 119 -2.48 -7.69 3.66
CA GLY A 119 -3.34 -8.20 4.73
C GLY A 119 -4.67 -7.43 4.86
N GLY A 120 -4.67 -6.12 4.58
CA GLY A 120 -5.88 -5.30 4.56
C GLY A 120 -6.85 -5.71 3.45
N TRP A 121 -6.35 -5.96 2.24
CA TRP A 121 -7.17 -6.42 1.12
C TRP A 121 -7.62 -7.88 1.24
N GLU A 122 -6.79 -8.76 1.78
CA GLU A 122 -7.18 -10.15 2.11
C GLU A 122 -8.37 -10.18 3.09
N LEU A 123 -8.37 -9.30 4.10
CA LEU A 123 -9.46 -9.19 5.04
C LEU A 123 -10.77 -8.74 4.37
N LEU A 124 -10.69 -7.79 3.45
CA LEU A 124 -11.86 -7.32 2.67
C LEU A 124 -12.39 -8.43 1.75
N LEU A 125 -11.50 -9.17 1.10
CA LEU A 125 -11.87 -10.31 0.26
C LEU A 125 -12.59 -11.40 1.06
N GLU A 126 -12.05 -11.80 2.21
CA GLU A 126 -12.67 -12.78 3.10
C GLU A 126 -14.05 -12.30 3.59
N LEU A 127 -14.21 -11.01 3.87
CA LEU A 127 -15.50 -10.43 4.24
C LEU A 127 -16.51 -10.54 3.08
N ALA A 128 -16.08 -10.26 1.85
CA ALA A 128 -16.92 -10.41 0.66
C ALA A 128 -17.34 -11.86 0.41
N ASP A 129 -16.42 -12.81 0.58
CA ASP A 129 -16.71 -14.24 0.46
C ASP A 129 -17.75 -14.69 1.50
N ARG A 130 -17.59 -14.31 2.77
CA ARG A 130 -18.56 -14.64 3.82
C ARG A 130 -19.92 -13.97 3.62
N ALA A 131 -19.95 -12.77 3.05
CA ALA A 131 -21.19 -12.07 2.69
C ALA A 131 -21.79 -12.57 1.36
N GLN A 132 -21.10 -13.48 0.65
CA GLN A 132 -21.47 -13.98 -0.68
C GLN A 132 -21.72 -12.85 -1.68
N ASP A 133 -20.88 -11.80 -1.64
CA ASP A 133 -20.95 -10.62 -2.51
C ASP A 133 -19.95 -10.77 -3.66
N ASP A 134 -20.36 -11.45 -4.74
CA ASP A 134 -19.48 -11.73 -5.87
C ASP A 134 -18.88 -10.47 -6.51
N GLU A 135 -19.64 -9.37 -6.53
CA GLU A 135 -19.18 -8.08 -7.05
C GLU A 135 -18.08 -7.48 -6.17
N ALA A 136 -18.26 -7.45 -4.84
CA ALA A 136 -17.21 -6.99 -3.93
C ALA A 136 -15.99 -7.90 -3.99
N ARG A 137 -16.21 -9.22 -4.05
CA ARG A 137 -15.15 -10.21 -4.13
C ARG A 137 -14.26 -10.01 -5.34
N GLU A 138 -14.85 -9.76 -6.51
CA GLU A 138 -14.09 -9.48 -7.73
C GLU A 138 -13.24 -8.21 -7.59
N ALA A 139 -13.86 -7.13 -7.11
CA ALA A 139 -13.19 -5.85 -6.94
C ALA A 139 -12.02 -5.91 -5.93
N PHE A 140 -12.19 -6.67 -4.83
CA PHE A 140 -11.14 -6.87 -3.83
C PHE A 140 -10.05 -7.81 -4.32
N ARG A 141 -10.38 -8.85 -5.09
CA ARG A 141 -9.38 -9.76 -5.67
C ARG A 141 -8.45 -9.02 -6.61
N GLN A 142 -8.99 -8.19 -7.50
CA GLN A 142 -8.17 -7.40 -8.42
C GLN A 142 -7.13 -6.56 -7.66
N ARG A 143 -7.56 -5.82 -6.64
CA ARG A 143 -6.68 -4.96 -5.84
C ARG A 143 -5.67 -5.77 -5.03
N LEU A 144 -6.09 -6.91 -4.50
CA LEU A 144 -5.17 -7.83 -3.84
C LEU A 144 -4.10 -8.37 -4.79
N GLU A 145 -4.43 -8.65 -6.05
CA GLU A 145 -3.44 -9.07 -7.06
C GLU A 145 -2.44 -7.95 -7.33
N GLU A 146 -2.91 -6.71 -7.48
CA GLU A 146 -2.09 -5.49 -7.63
C GLU A 146 -1.13 -5.34 -6.42
N GLU A 147 -1.63 -5.42 -5.17
CA GLU A 147 -0.78 -5.32 -3.97
C GLU A 147 0.22 -6.46 -3.82
N GLN A 148 -0.13 -7.68 -4.24
CA GLN A 148 0.81 -8.78 -4.21
C GLN A 148 1.98 -8.55 -5.18
N GLU A 149 1.76 -7.87 -6.31
CA GLU A 149 2.84 -7.46 -7.19
C GLU A 149 3.70 -6.35 -6.57
N HIS A 150 3.08 -5.35 -5.92
CA HIS A 150 3.78 -4.31 -5.17
C HIS A 150 4.69 -4.91 -4.10
N PHE A 151 4.13 -5.80 -3.27
CA PHE A 151 4.85 -6.54 -2.24
C PHE A 151 6.04 -7.32 -2.81
N ARG A 152 5.84 -8.11 -3.88
CA ARG A 152 6.94 -8.89 -4.49
C ARG A 152 8.07 -7.98 -4.95
N PHE A 153 7.74 -6.88 -5.61
CA PHE A 153 8.72 -5.90 -6.08
C PHE A 153 9.49 -5.26 -4.92
N VAL A 154 8.80 -4.73 -3.92
CA VAL A 154 9.41 -4.04 -2.78
C VAL A 154 10.21 -5.01 -1.90
N SER A 155 9.73 -6.25 -1.73
CA SER A 155 10.44 -7.31 -1.02
C SER A 155 11.77 -7.66 -1.69
N HIS A 156 11.74 -7.89 -3.01
CA HIS A 156 12.94 -8.11 -3.79
C HIS A 156 13.90 -6.93 -3.66
N LEU A 157 13.39 -5.71 -3.85
CA LEU A 157 14.17 -4.48 -3.77
C LEU A 157 14.87 -4.32 -2.42
N ALA A 158 14.15 -4.53 -1.31
CA ALA A 158 14.69 -4.47 0.04
C ALA A 158 15.77 -5.53 0.29
N ALA A 159 15.59 -6.74 -0.26
CA ALA A 159 16.56 -7.82 -0.16
C ALA A 159 17.85 -7.49 -0.92
N VAL A 160 17.76 -7.12 -2.21
CA VAL A 160 18.95 -6.84 -3.03
C VAL A 160 19.70 -5.59 -2.58
N SER A 161 19.00 -4.55 -2.12
CA SER A 161 19.64 -3.34 -1.59
C SER A 161 20.37 -3.62 -0.27
N THR A 162 19.80 -4.48 0.58
CA THR A 162 20.44 -4.86 1.84
C THR A 162 21.64 -5.78 1.61
N GLY A 163 21.51 -6.74 0.68
CA GLY A 163 22.60 -7.63 0.27
C GLY A 163 23.78 -6.87 -0.33
N SER A 164 23.52 -5.97 -1.28
CA SER A 164 24.55 -5.12 -1.91
C SER A 164 25.37 -4.34 -0.87
N ARG A 165 24.71 -3.82 0.18
CA ARG A 165 25.38 -3.09 1.27
C ARG A 165 26.24 -3.99 2.16
N ILE A 166 25.85 -5.26 2.35
CA ILE A 166 26.58 -6.20 3.21
C ILE A 166 27.76 -6.82 2.47
N LEU A 167 27.58 -7.07 1.17
CA LEU A 167 28.55 -7.77 0.33
C LEU A 167 29.49 -6.83 -0.43
N ASP A 168 29.30 -5.51 -0.34
CA ASP A 168 30.04 -4.48 -1.09
C ASP A 168 30.04 -4.70 -2.62
N GLU A 169 28.96 -5.32 -3.14
CA GLU A 169 28.74 -5.57 -4.56
C GLU A 169 27.54 -4.74 -5.05
N THR A 170 27.64 -4.14 -6.24
CA THR A 170 26.49 -3.43 -6.83
C THR A 170 25.58 -4.43 -7.54
N VAL A 171 24.73 -5.13 -6.77
CA VAL A 171 23.69 -6.01 -7.31
C VAL A 171 22.36 -5.28 -7.22
N ILE A 172 22.18 -4.28 -8.08
CA ILE A 172 20.84 -3.80 -8.43
C ILE A 172 20.62 -4.17 -9.89
N THR A 173 20.63 -5.46 -10.20
CA THR A 173 20.16 -5.95 -11.50
C THR A 173 18.65 -6.03 -11.44
N LEU A 174 17.99 -4.93 -11.82
CA LEU A 174 16.55 -4.89 -12.11
C LEU A 174 16.13 -5.84 -13.24
N GLU A 175 17.10 -6.41 -13.95
CA GLU A 175 16.87 -7.44 -14.98
C GLU A 175 16.20 -8.69 -14.42
N ASP A 176 16.28 -8.95 -13.10
CA ASP A 176 15.62 -10.11 -12.47
C ASP A 176 14.27 -9.78 -11.81
N ALA A 177 13.92 -8.49 -11.66
CA ALA A 177 12.69 -8.04 -10.98
C ALA A 177 11.51 -7.78 -11.93
N SER A 178 11.71 -8.00 -13.23
CA SER A 178 10.75 -7.74 -14.31
C SER A 178 10.30 -9.01 -15.05
N ALA A 179 10.60 -10.19 -14.51
CA ALA A 179 10.09 -11.49 -14.94
C ALA A 179 9.07 -12.04 -13.94
#